data_AF-A0A1I7D380-F1
#
_entry.id   AF-A0A1I7D380-F1
#
_cell.length_a   1.000
_cell.length_b   1.000
_cell.length_c   1.000
_cell.angle_alpha   90.00
_cell.angle_beta   90.00
_cell.angle_gamma   90.00
#
_symmetry.space_group_name_H-M   'P 1'
#
loop_
_entity.id
_entity.type
_entity.pdbx_description
1 polymer ?
#
loop_
_entity_poly.entity_id
_entity_poly.type
_entity_poly.pdbx_seq_one_letter_code
_entity_poly.pdbx_strand_id
1 'polypeptide(L)'
;MDIQGIGSTASLWNTIGKKTEQQQDFKNLMAKATDTLNAMSPDNAQVSTINNGATQSRTAIQEDILRYARADSQDAERLAHDMAYSPSDICYDLSESIKTNRMEDIKLASTGEKVGDDYKRQFYLNASKIDAQRMQIYNTEKVKGTDPVIILSKMMDFTNSQSRDYLSATGWLA
;
A
#
# COMPACT_ATOMS: atom_id res chain seq x y z
N MET A 1 29.00 -35.11 4.67
CA MET A 1 28.66 -33.85 3.99
C MET A 1 27.15 -33.77 4.04
N ASP A 2 26.61 -33.19 5.11
CA ASP A 2 25.17 -33.12 5.34
C ASP A 2 24.66 -31.74 4.95
N ILE A 3 23.72 -31.72 3.99
CA ILE A 3 23.01 -30.53 3.57
C ILE A 3 21.92 -30.26 4.62
N GLN A 4 22.18 -29.33 5.53
CA GLN A 4 21.14 -28.72 6.36
C GLN A 4 20.42 -27.65 5.54
N GLY A 5 19.16 -27.88 5.19
CA GLY A 5 18.41 -26.93 4.37
C GLY A 5 16.93 -27.25 4.25
N ILE A 6 16.25 -27.49 5.37
CA ILE A 6 14.78 -27.47 5.39
C ILE A 6 14.36 -26.43 6.42
N GLY A 7 14.11 -25.22 5.93
CA GLY A 7 13.40 -24.20 6.68
C GLY A 7 12.02 -24.75 7.06
N SER A 8 11.81 -24.98 8.36
CA SER A 8 10.59 -25.52 8.93
C SER A 8 9.37 -24.74 8.43
N THR A 9 8.36 -25.45 7.94
CA THR A 9 7.07 -24.90 7.49
C THR A 9 6.42 -23.98 8.52
N ALA A 10 6.73 -24.14 9.81
CA ALA A 10 6.28 -23.27 10.89
C ALA A 10 6.79 -21.81 10.78
N SER A 11 7.99 -21.57 10.21
CA SER A 11 8.50 -20.22 10.03
C SER A 11 7.78 -19.47 8.89
N LEU A 12 7.34 -20.20 7.88
CA LEU A 12 6.52 -19.67 6.78
C LEU A 12 5.13 -19.27 7.28
N TRP A 13 4.48 -20.11 8.10
CA TRP A 13 3.17 -19.78 8.68
C TRP A 13 3.20 -18.59 9.64
N ASN A 14 4.24 -18.46 10.48
CA ASN A 14 4.41 -17.28 11.32
C ASN A 14 4.68 -16.01 10.50
N THR A 15 5.42 -16.13 9.40
CA THR A 15 5.67 -15.00 8.48
C THR A 15 4.39 -14.62 7.74
N ILE A 16 3.60 -15.61 7.30
CA ILE A 16 2.29 -15.38 6.67
C ILE A 16 1.33 -14.76 7.69
N GLY A 17 1.25 -15.28 8.91
CA GLY A 17 0.38 -14.76 9.97
C GLY A 17 0.67 -13.31 10.32
N LYS A 18 1.95 -12.96 10.56
CA LYS A 18 2.36 -11.56 10.80
C LYS A 18 2.10 -10.65 9.59
N LYS A 19 2.23 -11.18 8.37
CA LYS A 19 1.91 -10.44 7.14
C LYS A 19 0.41 -10.24 6.94
N THR A 20 -0.40 -11.24 7.29
CA THR A 20 -1.86 -11.13 7.30
C THR A 20 -2.30 -10.12 8.34
N GLU A 21 -1.68 -10.07 9.52
CA GLU A 21 -1.93 -9.04 10.54
C GLU A 21 -1.60 -7.64 10.02
N GLN A 22 -0.44 -7.40 9.40
CA GLN A 22 -0.12 -6.08 8.82
C GLN A 22 -1.03 -5.67 7.67
N GLN A 23 -1.39 -6.61 6.77
CA GLN A 23 -2.37 -6.33 5.72
C GLN A 23 -3.76 -6.09 6.30
N GLN A 24 -4.13 -6.80 7.36
CA GLN A 24 -5.40 -6.63 8.05
C GLN A 24 -5.42 -5.31 8.82
N ASP A 25 -4.32 -4.89 9.43
CA ASP A 25 -4.20 -3.60 10.11
C ASP A 25 -4.34 -2.45 9.11
N PHE A 26 -3.70 -2.55 7.95
CA PHE A 26 -3.88 -1.59 6.86
C PHE A 26 -5.33 -1.60 6.34
N LYS A 27 -5.91 -2.78 6.10
CA LYS A 27 -7.33 -2.91 5.70
C LYS A 27 -8.28 -2.39 6.77
N ASN A 28 -7.98 -2.59 8.06
CA ASN A 28 -8.77 -2.10 9.18
C ASN A 28 -8.63 -0.58 9.30
N LEU A 29 -7.46 -0.01 8.99
CA LEU A 29 -7.26 1.43 8.92
C LEU A 29 -8.07 2.04 7.78
N MET A 30 -8.07 1.39 6.61
CA MET A 30 -8.88 1.77 5.45
C MET A 30 -10.38 1.58 5.68
N ALA A 31 -10.79 0.49 6.34
CA ALA A 31 -12.19 0.22 6.69
C ALA A 31 -12.68 1.19 7.77
N LYS A 32 -11.86 1.51 8.77
CA LYS A 32 -12.18 2.51 9.80
C LYS A 32 -12.28 3.92 9.21
N ALA A 33 -11.42 4.26 8.26
CA ALA A 33 -11.57 5.49 7.49
C ALA A 33 -12.90 5.51 6.69
N THR A 34 -13.31 4.35 6.15
CA THR A 34 -14.58 4.18 5.42
C THR A 34 -15.81 4.21 6.33
N ASP A 35 -15.76 3.64 7.54
CA ASP A 35 -16.86 3.71 8.51
C ASP A 35 -17.05 5.13 9.07
N THR A 36 -15.95 5.87 9.21
CA THR A 36 -15.99 7.30 9.55
C THR A 36 -16.65 8.12 8.43
N LEU A 37 -16.50 7.69 7.17
CA LEU A 37 -17.11 8.26 5.97
C LEU A 37 -18.65 8.10 5.96
N ASN A 38 -19.17 6.97 6.44
CA ASN A 38 -20.62 6.73 6.55
C ASN A 38 -21.28 7.52 7.70
N ALA A 39 -20.49 7.97 8.68
CA ALA A 39 -20.96 8.76 9.81
C ALA A 39 -20.97 10.28 9.56
N MET A 40 -20.31 10.76 8.50
CA MET A 40 -20.17 12.19 8.22
C MET A 40 -20.68 12.52 6.79
N SER A 41 -21.78 13.26 6.73
CA SER A 41 -22.46 13.66 5.49
C SER A 41 -21.52 14.31 4.45
N PRO A 42 -21.84 14.20 3.14
CA PRO A 42 -20.94 14.53 2.05
C PRO A 42 -21.04 16.02 1.70
N ASP A 43 -20.44 16.89 2.50
CA ASP A 43 -20.23 18.27 2.12
C ASP A 43 -18.88 18.74 2.67
N ASN A 44 -17.81 18.56 1.89
CA ASN A 44 -16.93 19.68 1.52
C ASN A 44 -15.64 19.28 0.78
N ALA A 45 -15.36 20.12 -0.21
CA ALA A 45 -14.04 20.54 -0.69
C ALA A 45 -13.33 19.64 -1.72
N GLN A 46 -13.65 19.90 -2.99
CA GLN A 46 -12.67 19.86 -4.08
C GLN A 46 -11.48 20.76 -3.73
N VAL A 47 -10.28 20.16 -3.61
CA VAL A 47 -9.01 20.89 -3.69
C VAL A 47 -8.32 20.44 -4.98
N SER A 48 -8.03 21.42 -5.84
CA SER A 48 -7.37 21.25 -7.13
C SER A 48 -5.94 20.76 -6.95
N THR A 49 -5.62 19.58 -7.49
CA THR A 49 -4.28 18.99 -7.49
C THR A 49 -3.62 19.21 -8.85
N ILE A 50 -2.40 19.77 -8.83
CA ILE A 50 -1.55 19.99 -10.00
C ILE A 50 -1.13 18.62 -10.56
N ASN A 51 -1.59 18.31 -11.78
CA ASN A 51 -1.30 17.07 -12.49
C ASN A 51 0.16 17.05 -13.00
N ASN A 52 1.09 16.56 -12.18
CA ASN A 52 2.47 16.25 -12.58
C ASN A 52 2.59 14.75 -12.95
N GLY A 53 2.16 14.38 -14.16
CA GLY A 53 2.48 13.07 -14.75
C GLY A 53 1.87 11.84 -14.06
N ALA A 54 0.89 12.03 -13.18
CA ALA A 54 0.20 10.92 -12.52
C ALA A 54 -0.66 10.14 -13.54
N THR A 55 -0.61 8.81 -13.48
CA THR A 55 -1.45 7.94 -14.31
C THR A 55 -2.91 7.97 -13.83
N GLN A 56 -3.13 8.42 -12.59
CA GLN A 56 -4.44 8.74 -12.04
C GLN A 56 -4.40 9.99 -11.14
N SER A 57 -5.53 10.66 -10.98
CA SER A 57 -5.72 11.67 -9.93
C SER A 57 -5.83 11.01 -8.55
N ARG A 58 -5.67 11.81 -7.49
CA ARG A 58 -5.84 11.29 -6.12
C ARG A 58 -7.28 10.82 -5.88
N THR A 59 -7.41 9.73 -5.14
CA THR A 59 -8.72 9.21 -4.71
C THR A 59 -9.25 10.02 -3.53
N ALA A 60 -10.56 9.93 -3.25
CA ALA A 60 -11.16 10.59 -2.09
C ALA A 60 -10.50 10.16 -0.77
N ILE A 61 -10.14 8.88 -0.65
CA ILE A 61 -9.45 8.34 0.52
C ILE A 61 -8.06 8.97 0.69
N GLN A 62 -7.33 9.17 -0.40
CA GLN A 62 -6.02 9.84 -0.35
C GLN A 62 -6.14 11.30 0.10
N GLU A 63 -7.12 12.04 -0.40
CA GLU A 63 -7.36 13.42 0.05
C GLU A 63 -7.80 13.48 1.53
N ASP A 64 -8.58 12.49 1.98
CA ASP A 64 -8.98 12.35 3.38
C ASP A 64 -7.80 12.04 4.31
N ILE A 65 -6.88 11.15 3.89
CA ILE A 65 -5.63 10.90 4.61
C ILE A 65 -4.80 12.18 4.71
N LEU A 66 -4.71 12.97 3.64
CA LEU A 66 -4.01 14.26 3.68
C LEU A 66 -4.71 15.26 4.60
N ARG A 67 -6.04 15.28 4.63
CA ARG A 67 -6.81 16.11 5.57
C ARG A 67 -6.55 15.69 7.02
N TYR A 68 -6.55 14.40 7.30
CA TYR A 68 -6.21 13.85 8.62
C TYR A 68 -4.78 14.23 9.04
N ALA A 69 -3.81 14.04 8.15
CA ALA A 69 -2.42 14.39 8.39
C ALA A 69 -2.22 15.89 8.68
N ARG A 70 -3.05 16.79 8.12
CA ARG A 70 -2.99 18.23 8.43
C ARG A 70 -3.41 18.56 9.87
N ALA A 71 -4.14 17.68 10.54
CA ALA A 71 -4.60 17.92 11.91
C ALA A 71 -3.49 17.73 12.95
N ASP A 72 -2.52 16.85 12.68
CA ASP A 72 -1.41 16.53 13.59
C ASP A 72 -0.12 16.22 12.80
N SER A 73 0.94 16.98 13.08
CA SER A 73 2.23 16.85 12.39
C SER A 73 2.98 15.56 12.74
N GLN A 74 2.76 14.99 13.93
CA GLN A 74 3.33 13.69 14.32
C GLN A 74 2.66 12.55 13.55
N ASP A 75 1.35 12.61 13.35
CA ASP A 75 0.64 11.66 12.52
C ASP A 75 1.02 11.80 11.04
N ALA A 76 1.19 13.02 10.53
CA ALA A 76 1.69 13.25 9.18
C ALA A 76 3.09 12.65 8.97
N GLU A 77 4.00 12.86 9.92
CA GLU A 77 5.34 12.27 9.90
C GLU A 77 5.28 10.74 9.92
N ARG A 78 4.46 10.17 10.80
CA ARG A 78 4.29 8.72 10.88
C ARG A 78 3.77 8.15 9.56
N LEU A 79 2.74 8.74 8.97
CA LEU A 79 2.18 8.29 7.70
C LEU A 79 3.19 8.41 6.56
N ALA A 80 3.96 9.51 6.50
CA ALA A 80 5.01 9.69 5.52
C ALA A 80 6.12 8.63 5.68
N HIS A 81 6.57 8.41 6.91
CA HIS A 81 7.57 7.40 7.22
C HIS A 81 7.09 5.99 6.86
N ASP A 82 5.88 5.62 7.29
CA ASP A 82 5.31 4.30 7.01
C ASP A 82 5.16 4.08 5.51
N MET A 83 4.73 5.09 4.74
CA MET A 83 4.65 4.99 3.27
C MET A 83 6.03 4.87 2.59
N ALA A 84 7.06 5.49 3.16
CA ALA A 84 8.41 5.45 2.62
C ALA A 84 9.12 4.11 2.86
N TYR A 85 8.87 3.49 4.02
CA TYR A 85 9.59 2.30 4.48
C TYR A 85 8.79 1.00 4.40
N SER A 86 7.47 1.06 4.20
CA SER A 86 6.66 -0.13 3.96
C SER A 86 6.94 -0.68 2.56
N PRO A 87 7.41 -1.93 2.43
CA PRO A 87 7.57 -2.57 1.13
C PRO A 87 6.21 -2.72 0.45
N SER A 88 6.18 -2.55 -0.87
CA SER A 88 4.98 -2.89 -1.64
C SER A 88 4.74 -4.40 -1.57
N ASP A 89 3.46 -4.78 -1.42
CA ASP A 89 3.05 -6.16 -1.49
C ASP A 89 1.81 -6.32 -2.37
N ILE A 90 1.57 -7.55 -2.82
CA ILE A 90 0.38 -7.88 -3.60
C ILE A 90 -0.81 -7.97 -2.64
N CYS A 91 -1.88 -7.26 -2.99
CA CYS A 91 -3.16 -7.34 -2.31
C CYS A 91 -3.93 -8.55 -2.85
N TYR A 92 -3.87 -9.65 -2.11
CA TYR A 92 -4.51 -10.91 -2.48
C TYR A 92 -5.99 -10.98 -2.04
N ASP A 93 -6.81 -11.64 -2.86
CA ASP A 93 -8.05 -12.26 -2.42
C ASP A 93 -7.75 -13.71 -2.01
N LEU A 94 -7.93 -13.99 -0.72
CA LEU A 94 -7.72 -15.30 -0.10
C LEU A 94 -9.04 -15.98 0.29
N SER A 95 -10.19 -15.40 -0.07
CA SER A 95 -11.50 -15.85 0.41
C SER A 95 -11.76 -17.32 0.08
N GLU A 96 -11.46 -17.73 -1.16
CA GLU A 96 -11.63 -19.13 -1.59
C GLU A 96 -10.56 -20.06 -1.03
N SER A 97 -9.32 -19.59 -0.94
CA SER A 97 -8.21 -20.37 -0.37
C SER A 97 -8.46 -20.72 1.10
N ILE A 98 -9.05 -19.80 1.86
CA ILE A 98 -9.44 -20.00 3.25
C ILE A 98 -10.61 -20.99 3.34
N LYS A 99 -11.66 -20.84 2.52
CA LYS A 99 -12.84 -21.75 2.52
C LYS A 99 -12.47 -23.18 2.18
N THR A 100 -11.56 -23.37 1.22
CA THR A 100 -11.21 -24.69 0.67
C THR A 100 -9.98 -25.32 1.34
N ASN A 101 -9.25 -24.55 2.16
CA ASN A 101 -7.96 -24.92 2.72
C ASN A 101 -6.94 -25.34 1.65
N ARG A 102 -6.91 -24.62 0.51
CA ARG A 102 -5.99 -24.84 -0.63
C ARG A 102 -5.42 -23.52 -1.12
N MET A 103 -4.13 -23.48 -1.44
CA MET A 103 -3.43 -22.26 -1.89
C MET A 103 -3.38 -22.12 -3.43
N GLU A 104 -4.24 -22.83 -4.15
CA GLU A 104 -4.14 -23.02 -5.61
C GLU A 104 -4.85 -21.91 -6.42
N ASP A 105 -5.78 -21.18 -5.80
CA ASP A 105 -6.63 -20.18 -6.46
C ASP A 105 -6.43 -18.76 -5.90
N ILE A 106 -5.19 -18.41 -5.55
CA ILE A 106 -4.85 -17.06 -5.11
C ILE A 106 -5.03 -16.07 -6.27
N LYS A 107 -5.78 -15.00 -6.01
CA LYS A 107 -6.12 -13.96 -7.00
C LYS A 107 -5.75 -12.58 -6.48
N LEU A 108 -5.65 -11.61 -7.39
CA LEU A 108 -5.61 -10.19 -7.02
C LEU A 108 -6.97 -9.78 -6.44
N ALA A 109 -6.95 -9.05 -5.32
CA ALA A 109 -8.17 -8.53 -4.69
C ALA A 109 -8.89 -7.50 -5.56
N SER A 110 -8.15 -6.80 -6.42
CA SER A 110 -8.69 -5.73 -7.27
C SER A 110 -9.32 -6.23 -8.57
N THR A 111 -8.76 -7.25 -9.19
CA THR A 111 -9.18 -7.71 -10.54
C THR A 111 -9.66 -9.16 -10.59
N GLY A 112 -9.39 -9.96 -9.55
CA GLY A 112 -9.65 -11.40 -9.57
C GLY A 112 -8.69 -12.20 -10.46
N GLU A 113 -7.67 -11.56 -11.05
CA GLU A 113 -6.66 -12.23 -11.88
C GLU A 113 -5.83 -13.22 -11.05
N LYS A 114 -5.55 -14.41 -11.60
CA LYS A 114 -4.77 -15.44 -10.92
C LYS A 114 -3.32 -14.98 -10.73
N VAL A 115 -2.79 -15.17 -9.53
CA VAL A 115 -1.41 -14.78 -9.20
C VAL A 115 -0.50 -16.00 -9.20
N GLY A 116 0.18 -16.22 -10.32
CA GLY A 116 1.23 -17.22 -10.46
C GLY A 116 2.62 -16.73 -10.01
N ASP A 117 3.60 -17.63 -9.97
CA ASP A 117 4.95 -17.30 -9.50
C ASP A 117 5.70 -16.34 -10.43
N ASP A 118 5.46 -16.43 -11.75
CA ASP A 118 6.03 -15.46 -12.70
C ASP A 118 5.48 -14.05 -12.49
N TYR A 119 4.19 -13.93 -12.19
CA TYR A 119 3.57 -12.65 -11.83
C TYR A 119 4.24 -12.07 -10.58
N LYS A 120 4.36 -12.86 -9.50
CA LYS A 120 5.02 -12.44 -8.25
C LYS A 120 6.44 -11.94 -8.50
N ARG A 121 7.22 -12.70 -9.28
CA ARG A 121 8.61 -12.36 -9.62
C ARG A 121 8.71 -11.00 -10.31
N GLN A 122 7.87 -10.77 -11.32
CA GLN A 122 7.85 -9.50 -12.06
C GLN A 122 7.37 -8.34 -11.19
N PHE A 123 6.32 -8.58 -10.38
CA PHE A 123 5.82 -7.59 -9.44
C PHE A 123 6.92 -7.16 -8.46
N TYR A 124 7.54 -8.09 -7.73
CA TYR A 124 8.54 -7.73 -6.70
C TYR A 124 9.81 -7.10 -7.30
N LEU A 125 10.20 -7.47 -8.52
CA LEU A 125 11.30 -6.82 -9.24
C LEU A 125 11.00 -5.34 -9.52
N ASN A 126 9.77 -5.01 -9.89
CA ASN A 126 9.36 -3.62 -10.16
C ASN A 126 9.06 -2.85 -8.87
N ALA A 127 8.35 -3.47 -7.93
CA ALA A 127 8.02 -2.93 -6.62
C ALA A 127 9.25 -2.44 -5.85
N SER A 128 10.33 -3.22 -5.82
CA SER A 128 11.56 -2.83 -5.11
C SER A 128 12.17 -1.51 -5.61
N LYS A 129 12.03 -1.21 -6.92
CA LYS A 129 12.49 0.07 -7.50
C LYS A 129 11.60 1.23 -7.07
N ILE A 130 10.28 1.00 -7.04
CA ILE A 130 9.28 1.99 -6.62
C ILE A 130 9.45 2.29 -5.12
N ASP A 131 9.65 1.27 -4.30
CA ASP A 131 9.92 1.39 -2.86
C ASP A 131 11.18 2.23 -2.60
N ALA A 132 12.27 1.93 -3.32
CA ALA A 132 13.51 2.70 -3.23
C ALA A 132 13.33 4.17 -3.61
N GLN A 133 12.53 4.45 -4.65
CA GLN A 133 12.22 5.81 -5.08
C GLN A 133 11.32 6.56 -4.08
N ARG A 134 10.31 5.91 -3.48
CA ARG A 134 9.52 6.49 -2.38
C ARG A 134 10.40 6.87 -1.20
N MET A 135 11.26 5.95 -0.76
CA MET A 135 12.21 6.19 0.32
C MET A 135 13.16 7.35 -0.01
N GLN A 136 13.62 7.45 -1.26
CA GLN A 136 14.47 8.56 -1.71
C GLN A 136 13.73 9.91 -1.65
N ILE A 137 12.46 9.97 -2.06
CA ILE A 137 11.62 11.18 -1.96
C ILE A 137 11.53 11.59 -0.49
N TYR A 138 11.17 10.67 0.39
CA TYR A 138 11.06 10.94 1.83
C TYR A 138 12.36 11.50 2.41
N ASN A 139 13.49 10.80 2.25
CA ASN A 139 14.76 11.22 2.82
C ASN A 139 15.24 12.56 2.27
N THR A 140 15.07 12.78 0.96
CA THR A 140 15.48 14.05 0.32
C THR A 140 14.67 15.22 0.83
N GLU A 141 13.34 15.07 0.95
CA GLU A 141 12.47 16.15 1.42
C GLU A 141 12.58 16.36 2.93
N LYS A 142 12.86 15.30 3.70
CA LYS A 142 13.10 15.37 5.14
C LYS A 142 14.34 16.20 5.47
N VAL A 143 15.43 16.02 4.73
CA VAL A 143 16.67 16.82 4.89
C VAL A 143 16.44 18.31 4.60
N LYS A 144 15.50 18.64 3.70
CA LYS A 144 15.13 20.04 3.40
C LYS A 144 14.29 20.69 4.51
N GLY A 145 13.84 19.93 5.52
CA GLY A 145 12.88 20.41 6.51
C GLY A 145 11.48 20.61 5.92
N THR A 146 11.13 19.86 4.88
CA THR A 146 9.81 19.93 4.24
C THR A 146 8.73 19.47 5.21
N ASP A 147 7.58 20.15 5.19
CA ASP A 147 6.42 19.76 5.98
C ASP A 147 6.01 18.30 5.69
N PRO A 148 5.78 17.44 6.71
CA PRO A 148 5.49 16.02 6.49
C PRO A 148 4.24 15.75 5.64
N VAL A 149 3.22 16.60 5.69
CA VAL A 149 2.03 16.48 4.82
C VAL A 149 2.42 16.65 3.36
N ILE A 150 3.33 17.57 3.06
CA ILE A 150 3.85 17.77 1.70
C ILE A 150 4.68 16.55 1.27
N ILE A 151 5.49 15.97 2.16
CA ILE A 151 6.26 14.75 1.87
C ILE A 151 5.32 13.58 1.54
N LEU A 152 4.30 13.36 2.38
CA LEU A 152 3.27 12.34 2.18
C LEU A 152 2.55 12.53 0.84
N SER A 153 2.11 13.77 0.57
CA SER A 153 1.46 14.16 -0.67
C SER A 153 2.31 13.86 -1.91
N LYS A 154 3.62 14.16 -1.87
CA LYS A 154 4.55 13.85 -2.97
C LYS A 154 4.69 12.35 -3.21
N MET A 155 4.75 11.54 -2.15
CA MET A 155 4.83 10.08 -2.30
C MET A 155 3.52 9.46 -2.81
N MET A 156 2.37 10.02 -2.43
CA MET A 156 1.07 9.66 -3.02
C MET A 156 1.03 9.95 -4.52
N ASP A 157 1.46 11.14 -4.94
CA ASP A 157 1.49 11.51 -6.36
C ASP A 157 2.46 10.65 -7.16
N PHE A 158 3.65 10.39 -6.62
CA PHE A 158 4.60 9.47 -7.22
C PHE A 158 4.04 8.06 -7.33
N THR A 159 3.29 7.58 -6.32
CA THR A 159 2.65 6.26 -6.38
C THR A 159 1.53 6.27 -7.44
N ASN A 160 0.73 7.33 -7.52
CA ASN A 160 -0.30 7.54 -8.54
C ASN A 160 0.28 7.64 -9.97
N SER A 161 1.57 7.91 -10.14
CA SER A 161 2.24 7.90 -11.44
C SER A 161 2.77 6.53 -11.87
N GLN A 162 2.63 5.50 -11.04
CA GLN A 162 3.08 4.15 -11.39
C GLN A 162 2.11 3.44 -12.33
N SER A 163 2.54 2.32 -12.91
CA SER A 163 1.73 1.57 -13.88
C SER A 163 0.41 1.08 -13.27
N ARG A 164 -0.63 1.02 -14.10
CA ARG A 164 -1.94 0.50 -13.69
C ARG A 164 -1.84 -0.91 -13.10
N ASP A 165 -0.94 -1.75 -13.63
CA ASP A 165 -0.72 -3.10 -13.12
C ASP A 165 -0.18 -3.07 -11.68
N TYR A 166 0.79 -2.21 -11.39
CA TYR A 166 1.31 -2.04 -10.03
C TYR A 166 0.25 -1.49 -9.08
N LEU A 167 -0.52 -0.49 -9.51
CA LEU A 167 -1.57 0.11 -8.68
C LEU A 167 -2.71 -0.88 -8.41
N SER A 168 -3.07 -1.69 -9.40
CA SER A 168 -4.06 -2.76 -9.24
C SER A 168 -3.54 -3.85 -8.31
N ALA A 169 -2.29 -4.29 -8.50
CA ALA A 169 -1.67 -5.34 -7.70
C ALA A 169 -1.59 -4.98 -6.21
N THR A 170 -1.30 -3.72 -5.88
CA THR A 170 -1.19 -3.23 -4.51
C THR A 170 -2.54 -2.86 -3.88
N GLY A 171 -3.63 -2.89 -4.65
CA GLY A 171 -4.95 -2.43 -4.19
C GLY A 171 -5.03 -0.90 -4.01
N TRP A 172 -4.09 -0.15 -4.61
CA TRP A 172 -4.01 1.30 -4.49
C TRP A 172 -5.13 2.05 -5.24
N LEU A 173 -5.75 1.39 -6.22
CA LEU A 173 -6.90 1.91 -6.97
C LEU A 173 -8.25 1.72 -6.25
N ALA A 174 -8.28 0.93 -5.17
CA ALA A 174 -9.50 0.52 -4.49
C ALA A 174 -10.05 1.63 -3.57
#